data_AF-A0A6C0NYW5-F1
#
_entry.id   AF-A0A6C0NYW5-F1
#
_cell.length_a   1.000
_cell.length_b   1.000
_cell.length_c   1.000
_cell.angle_alpha   90.00
_cell.angle_beta   90.00
_cell.angle_gamma   90.00
#
_symmetry.space_group_name_H-M   'P 1'
#
loop_
_entity.id
_entity.type
_entity.pdbx_description
1 polymer ?
#
loop_
_entity_poly.entity_id
_entity_poly.type
_entity_poly.pdbx_seq_one_letter_code
_entity_poly.pdbx_strand_id
1 'polypeptide(L)' 'METCDALLLLGGVYPHYNDWISKEIMACKKEGDKPLIVVHKDQTLQISPVVRRYADRFVQWNKDELVAAFRDLLQ' A
#
# COMPACT_ATOMS: atom_id res chain seq x y z
N MET A 1 11.51 -3.24 -9.00
CA MET A 1 10.15 -3.78 -8.74
C MET A 1 9.71 -4.82 -9.78
N GLU A 2 10.60 -5.31 -10.65
CA GLU A 2 10.24 -6.18 -11.77
C GLU A 2 9.69 -7.55 -11.35
N THR A 3 10.16 -8.10 -10.22
CA THR A 3 9.84 -9.48 -9.77
C THR A 3 8.83 -9.58 -8.61
N CYS A 4 8.27 -8.46 -8.15
CA CYS A 4 7.25 -8.47 -7.10
C CYS A 4 5.85 -8.50 -7.71
N ASP A 5 4.86 -9.11 -7.07
CA ASP A 5 3.47 -9.10 -7.58
C ASP A 5 2.63 -7.98 -7.00
N ALA A 6 2.95 -7.50 -5.80
CA ALA A 6 2.28 -6.39 -5.12
C ALA A 6 3.24 -5.56 -4.26
N LEU A 7 2.83 -4.34 -3.94
CA LEU A 7 3.48 -3.46 -2.98
C LEU A 7 2.66 -3.40 -1.68
N LEU A 8 3.29 -3.74 -0.55
CA LEU A 8 2.71 -3.63 0.78
C LEU A 8 3.32 -2.43 1.51
N LEU A 9 2.49 -1.48 1.94
CA LEU A 9 2.94 -0.24 2.58
C LEU A 9 2.35 -0.08 3.98
N LEU A 10 3.17 0.30 4.95
CA LEU A 10 2.71 0.56 6.32
C LEU A 10 2.15 1.98 6.46
N GLY A 11 0.86 2.07 6.70
CA GLY A 11 0.11 3.30 6.90
C GLY A 11 0.44 3.97 8.23
N GLY A 12 0.90 5.22 8.15
CA GLY A 12 1.09 6.14 9.26
C GLY A 12 2.18 5.77 10.28
N VAL A 13 3.14 4.94 9.87
CA VAL A 13 4.44 4.81 10.55
C VAL A 13 5.28 6.07 10.36
N TYR A 14 5.11 6.74 9.22
CA TYR A 14 5.85 7.96 8.90
C TYR A 14 4.93 9.18 9.01
N PRO A 15 5.21 10.12 9.93
CA PRO A 15 4.40 11.33 10.11
C PRO A 15 4.58 12.34 8.97
N HIS A 16 5.64 12.20 8.17
CA HIS A 16 5.95 13.09 7.06
C HIS A 16 6.15 12.35 5.75
N TYR A 17 5.82 13.05 4.67
CA TYR A 17 6.05 12.63 3.29
C TYR A 17 7.52 12.29 3.07
N ASN A 18 7.80 11.08 2.56
CA ASN A 18 9.14 10.66 2.23
C ASN A 18 9.23 10.37 0.73
N ASP A 19 10.21 10.97 0.05
CA ASP A 19 10.40 10.86 -1.39
C ASP A 19 10.59 9.41 -1.84
N TRP A 20 11.16 8.54 -0.99
CA TRP A 20 11.32 7.12 -1.35
C TRP A 20 9.97 6.41 -1.48
N ILE A 21 8.99 6.71 -0.64
CA ILE A 21 7.65 6.11 -0.70
C ILE A 21 6.99 6.46 -2.02
N SER A 22 7.09 7.73 -2.43
CA SER A 22 6.54 8.19 -3.69
C SER A 22 7.22 7.51 -4.88
N LYS A 23 8.54 7.28 -4.83
CA LYS A 23 9.24 6.54 -5.89
C LYS A 23 8.75 5.10 -6.00
N GLU A 24 8.58 4.40 -4.88
CA GLU A 24 8.04 3.03 -4.87
C GLU A 24 6.59 2.98 -5.37
N ILE A 25 5.72 3.91 -4.96
CA ILE A 25 4.34 4.00 -5.47
C ILE A 25 4.32 4.26 -6.97
N MET A 26 5.22 5.11 -7.47
CA MET A 26 5.31 5.44 -8.87
C MET A 26 5.79 4.26 -9.71
N ALA A 27 6.81 3.53 -9.25
CA ALA A 27 7.20 2.27 -9.87
C ALA A 27 6.03 1.28 -9.87
N CYS A 28 5.33 1.14 -8.72
CA CYS A 28 4.16 0.28 -8.53
C CYS A 28 3.08 0.54 -9.58
N LYS A 29 2.65 1.79 -9.69
CA LYS A 29 1.48 2.16 -10.47
C LYS A 29 1.75 2.50 -11.92
N LYS A 30 2.93 3.06 -12.24
CA LYS A 30 3.23 3.47 -13.61
C LYS A 30 3.97 2.44 -14.42
N GLU A 31 4.87 1.68 -13.78
CA GLU A 31 5.74 0.76 -14.50
C GLU A 31 5.23 -0.68 -14.45
N GLY A 32 4.63 -1.09 -13.32
CA GLY A 32 4.21 -2.46 -13.12
C GLY A 32 2.70 -2.70 -13.08
N ASP A 33 1.88 -1.65 -13.00
CA ASP A 33 0.43 -1.70 -12.70
C ASP A 33 0.07 -2.71 -11.59
N LYS A 34 0.86 -2.67 -10.51
CA LYS A 34 0.76 -3.66 -9.43
C LYS A 34 -0.20 -3.20 -8.35
N PRO A 35 -0.84 -4.13 -7.61
CA PRO A 35 -1.63 -3.78 -6.45
C PRO A 35 -0.77 -3.14 -5.36
N LEU A 36 -1.25 -2.03 -4.80
CA LEU A 36 -0.74 -1.33 -3.63
C LEU A 36 -1.72 -1.55 -2.47
N ILE A 37 -1.28 -2.32 -1.49
CA ILE A 37 -2.02 -2.63 -0.27
C ILE A 37 -1.41 -1.83 0.88
N VAL A 38 -2.24 -1.07 1.60
CA VAL A 38 -1.80 -0.28 2.74
C VAL A 38 -2.29 -0.92 4.04
N VAL A 39 -1.36 -1.31 4.90
CA VAL A 39 -1.64 -1.90 6.21
C VAL A 39 -1.61 -0.82 7.28
N HIS A 40 -2.65 -0.68 8.08
CA HIS A 40 -2.70 0.28 9.18
C HIS A 40 -3.16 -0.38 10.48
N LYS A 41 -2.81 0.23 11.61
CA LYS A 41 -3.22 -0.25 12.94
C LYS A 41 -4.54 0.35 13.38
N ASP A 42 -4.70 1.66 13.17
CA ASP A 42 -5.89 2.43 13.55
C ASP A 42 -6.46 3.19 12.35
N GLN A 43 -7.77 3.39 12.29
CA GLN A 43 -8.42 4.13 11.19
C GLN A 43 -8.14 5.64 11.23
N THR A 44 -7.66 6.15 12.38
CA THR A 44 -7.38 7.57 12.62
C THR A 44 -5.98 8.01 12.16
N LEU A 45 -5.19 7.11 11.56
CA LEU A 45 -3.84 7.42 11.11
C LEU A 45 -3.85 8.45 9.97
N GLN A 46 -2.98 9.45 10.11
CA GLN A 46 -2.69 10.45 9.08
C GLN A 46 -1.92 9.79 7.94
N ILE A 47 -2.65 9.27 6.96
CA ILE A 47 -2.08 8.70 5.73
C ILE A 47 -1.90 9.81 4.69
N SER A 48 -0.71 9.86 4.09
CA SER A 48 -0.36 10.81 3.03
C SER A 48 -1.41 10.81 1.90
N PRO A 49 -1.79 11.99 1.36
CA PRO A 49 -2.73 12.09 0.23
C PRO A 49 -2.28 11.27 -0.99
N VAL A 50 -0.98 11.16 -1.23
CA VAL A 50 -0.42 10.38 -2.34
C VAL A 50 -0.70 8.89 -2.14
N VAL A 51 -0.46 8.37 -0.93
CA VAL A 51 -0.77 6.98 -0.60
C VAL A 51 -2.27 6.72 -0.72
N ARG A 52 -3.12 7.61 -0.19
CA ARG A 52 -4.59 7.49 -0.31
C ARG A 52 -5.08 7.47 -1.76
N ARG A 53 -4.43 8.23 -2.63
CA ARG A 53 -4.81 8.33 -4.04
C ARG A 53 -4.49 7.05 -4.82
N TYR A 54 -3.40 6.37 -4.49
CA TYR A 54 -2.89 5.25 -5.28
C TYR A 54 -3.10 3.87 -4.65
N ALA A 55 -3.51 3.80 -3.38
CA ALA A 55 -3.79 2.53 -2.73
C ALA A 55 -5.06 1.88 -3.28
N ASP A 56 -4.98 0.58 -3.62
CA ASP A 56 -6.14 -0.19 -4.04
C ASP A 56 -6.93 -0.71 -2.85
N ARG A 57 -6.24 -0.99 -1.74
CA ARG A 57 -6.86 -1.47 -0.51
C ARG A 57 -6.20 -0.90 0.73
N PHE A 58 -7.03 -0.59 1.71
CA PHE A 58 -6.61 -0.39 3.10
C PHE A 58 -7.00 -1.63 3.89
N VAL A 59 -6.07 -2.16 4.67
CA VAL A 59 -6.30 -3.31 5.53
C VAL A 59 -5.81 -3.02 6.94
N GLN A 60 -6.51 -3.55 7.92
CA GLN A 60 -6.02 -3.57 9.29
C GLN A 60 -4.86 -4.55 9.42
N TRP A 61 -3.99 -4.33 10.41
CA TRP A 61 -2.95 -5.28 10.78
C TRP A 61 -3.56 -6.53 11.43
N ASN A 62 -4.19 -7.39 10.63
CA ASN A 62 -4.65 -8.71 11.04
C ASN A 62 -4.53 -9.69 9.87
N LYS A 63 -4.38 -10.98 10.21
CA LYS A 63 -4.12 -12.06 9.24
C LYS A 63 -5.23 -12.17 8.19
N ASP A 64 -6.48 -12.10 8.63
CA ASP A 64 -7.62 -12.42 7.78
C ASP A 64 -7.84 -11.35 6.71
N GLU A 65 -7.70 -10.07 7.07
CA GLU A 65 -7.79 -8.96 6.10
C GLU A 65 -6.64 -8.95 5.10
N LEU A 66 -5.41 -9.25 5.55
CA LEU A 66 -4.24 -9.36 4.66
C LEU A 66 -4.43 -10.50 3.65
N VAL A 67 -4.80 -11.69 4.12
CA VAL A 67 -5.01 -12.84 3.24
C VAL A 67 -6.15 -12.59 2.26
N ALA A 68 -7.25 -11.99 2.71
CA ALA A 68 -8.36 -11.61 1.83
C ALA A 68 -7.89 -10.62 0.76
N ALA A 69 -7.13 -9.59 1.13
CA ALA A 69 -6.62 -8.60 0.19
C ALA A 69 -5.74 -9.22 -0.90
N PHE A 70 -4.83 -10.13 -0.53
CA PHE A 70 -3.99 -10.81 -1.51
C PHE A 70 -4.82 -11.69 -2.45
N ARG A 71 -5.79 -12.46 -1.94
CA ARG A 71 -6.65 -13.31 -2.78
C ARG A 71 -7.53 -12.52 -3.74
N ASP A 72 -7.94 -11.32 -3.37
CA ASP A 72 -8.79 -10.48 -4.22
C ASP A 72 -7.98 -9.77 -5.32
N LEU A 73 -6.72 -9.43 -5.04
CA LEU A 73 -5.90 -8.56 -5.90
C LEU A 73 -4.87 -9.32 -6.74
N LEU A 74 -4.49 -10.54 -6.37
CA LEU A 74 -3.43 -11.33 -7.03
C LEU A 74 -3.99 -12.59 -7.70
N GLN A 75 -5.07 -12.45 -8.46
CA GLN A 75 -5.67 -13.56 -9.23
C GLN A 75 -5.02 -13.72 -10.60
#